data_AF-A0A9D8Q8M5-F1
#
_entry.id   AF-A0A9D8Q8M5-F1
#
_cell.length_a   1.000
_cell.length_b   1.000
_cell.length_c   1.000
_cell.angle_alpha   90.00
_cell.angle_beta   90.00
_cell.angle_gamma   90.00
#
_symmetry.space_group_name_H-M   'P 1'
#
loop_
_entity.id
_entity.type
_entity.pdbx_description
1 polymer ?
#
loop_
_entity_poly.entity_id
_entity_poly.type
_entity_poly.pdbx_seq_one_letter_code
_entity_poly.pdbx_strand_id
1 'polypeptide(L)'
;MLLGGCEAARGVAEFTDLATKPAEPKPFVLETRPQDPKYVPVGSAVTRDAKRKTVEEFKKLEAELEAKRISNEAAGVQAQSLGKTPPPAPAAAQPSN
;
A
#
# COMPACT_ATOMS: atom_id res chain seq x y z
N MET A 1 -21.01 38.37 -18.20
CA MET A 1 -19.59 38.44 -18.58
C MET A 1 -19.07 37.02 -18.73
N LEU A 2 -18.70 36.64 -19.96
CA LEU A 2 -18.18 35.32 -20.32
C LEU A 2 -16.80 35.08 -19.67
N LEU A 3 -16.69 34.07 -18.82
CA LEU A 3 -15.40 33.44 -18.45
C LEU A 3 -15.14 32.23 -19.38
N GLY A 4 -15.36 32.39 -20.69
CA GLY A 4 -15.27 31.31 -21.69
C GLY A 4 -13.90 31.15 -22.37
N GLY A 5 -12.87 31.91 -21.95
CA GLY A 5 -11.57 31.89 -22.61
C GLY A 5 -10.72 30.64 -22.33
N CYS A 6 -10.94 29.98 -21.20
CA CYS A 6 -10.09 28.86 -20.78
C CYS A 6 -10.35 27.58 -21.57
N GLU A 7 -11.62 27.27 -21.87
CA GLU A 7 -11.98 26.09 -22.67
C GLU A 7 -11.65 26.27 -24.15
N ALA A 8 -11.85 27.47 -24.69
CA ALA A 8 -11.51 27.78 -26.08
C ALA A 8 -10.00 27.71 -26.34
N ALA A 9 -9.17 28.27 -25.42
CA ALA A 9 -7.72 28.17 -25.52
C ALA A 9 -7.22 26.73 -25.38
N ARG A 10 -7.86 25.92 -24.52
CA ARG A 10 -7.56 24.50 -24.37
C ARG A 10 -7.88 23.71 -25.63
N GLY A 11 -9.05 23.94 -26.25
CA GLY A 11 -9.43 23.27 -27.50
C GLY A 11 -8.49 23.57 -28.66
N VAL A 12 -8.02 24.83 -28.78
CA VAL A 12 -7.00 25.19 -29.79
C VAL A 12 -5.67 24.51 -29.48
N ALA A 13 -5.23 24.49 -28.22
CA ALA A 13 -3.98 23.83 -27.82
C ALA A 13 -4.01 22.30 -28.01
N GLU A 14 -5.15 21.65 -27.75
CA GLU A 14 -5.36 20.22 -28.01
C GLU A 14 -5.35 19.93 -29.52
N PHE A 15 -5.98 20.78 -30.34
CA PHE A 15 -6.00 20.63 -31.80
C PHE A 15 -4.61 20.84 -32.44
N THR A 16 -3.80 21.74 -31.89
CA THR A 16 -2.43 21.99 -32.38
C THR A 16 -1.36 21.11 -31.71
N ASP A 17 -1.77 20.12 -30.91
CA ASP A 17 -0.90 19.21 -30.14
C ASP A 17 0.13 19.95 -29.23
N LEU A 18 -0.19 21.20 -28.85
CA LEU A 18 0.59 22.04 -27.92
C LEU A 18 0.11 21.88 -26.48
N ALA A 19 -0.98 21.14 -26.25
CA ALA A 19 -1.50 20.87 -24.92
C ALA A 19 -0.65 19.82 -24.21
N THR A 20 -0.24 20.13 -22.97
CA THR A 20 0.26 19.11 -22.04
C THR A 20 -0.89 18.15 -21.72
N LYS A 21 -0.87 16.95 -22.31
CA LYS A 21 -1.86 15.91 -22.04
C LYS A 21 -1.72 15.46 -20.58
N PRO A 22 -2.80 15.39 -19.80
CA PRO A 22 -2.76 14.75 -18.49
C PRO A 22 -2.18 13.34 -18.64
N ALA A 23 -1.16 13.01 -17.86
CA ALA A 23 -0.64 11.65 -17.86
C ALA A 23 -1.70 10.70 -17.32
N GLU A 24 -1.86 9.54 -17.97
CA GLU A 24 -2.71 8.48 -17.48
C GLU A 24 -2.28 8.10 -16.05
N PRO A 25 -3.22 7.96 -15.10
CA PRO A 25 -2.89 7.54 -13.75
C PRO A 25 -2.20 6.17 -13.76
N LYS A 26 -1.21 6.00 -12.89
CA LYS A 26 -0.53 4.70 -12.71
C LYS A 26 -1.55 3.62 -12.26
N PRO A 27 -1.32 2.33 -12.57
CA PRO A 27 -2.27 1.26 -12.26
C PRO A 27 -2.68 1.20 -10.78
N PHE A 28 -1.72 1.32 -9.85
CA PHE A 28 -2.01 1.31 -8.41
C PHE A 28 -2.91 2.48 -7.96
N VAL A 29 -2.92 3.60 -8.70
CA VAL A 29 -3.79 4.74 -8.42
C VAL A 29 -5.22 4.42 -8.86
N LEU A 30 -5.39 3.73 -9.99
CA LEU A 30 -6.71 3.29 -10.47
C LEU A 30 -7.30 2.21 -9.55
N GLU A 31 -6.45 1.31 -9.04
CA GLU A 31 -6.85 0.24 -8.12
C GLU A 31 -7.28 0.75 -6.74
N THR A 32 -6.59 1.78 -6.24
CA THR A 32 -6.84 2.33 -4.88
C THR A 32 -7.88 3.44 -4.88
N ARG A 33 -8.06 4.15 -6.00
CA ARG A 33 -8.99 5.27 -6.06
C ARG A 33 -10.43 4.76 -6.19
N PRO A 34 -11.34 5.20 -5.32
CA PRO A 34 -12.75 4.93 -5.49
C PRO A 34 -13.22 5.42 -6.86
N GLN A 35 -13.88 4.54 -7.62
CA GLN A 35 -14.36 4.82 -8.98
C GLN A 35 -15.46 5.91 -9.01
N ASP A 36 -16.11 6.14 -7.87
CA ASP A 36 -17.11 7.18 -7.68
C ASP A 36 -16.64 8.11 -6.54
N PRO A 37 -16.08 9.30 -6.84
CA PRO A 37 -15.68 10.27 -5.84
C PRO A 37 -16.92 10.99 -5.27
N LYS A 38 -17.90 10.23 -4.77
CA LYS A 38 -18.93 10.76 -3.90
C LYS A 38 -18.24 11.43 -2.72
N TYR A 39 -18.67 12.65 -2.44
CA TYR A 39 -18.28 13.39 -1.23
C TYR A 39 -18.33 12.47 -0.01
N VAL A 40 -17.17 12.23 0.62
CA VAL A 40 -17.07 11.48 1.87
C VAL A 40 -17.22 12.50 3.00
N PRO A 41 -18.37 12.59 3.69
CA PRO A 41 -18.54 13.54 4.77
C PRO A 41 -17.53 13.22 5.88
N VAL A 42 -16.68 14.19 6.21
CA VAL A 42 -15.85 14.15 7.42
C VAL A 42 -16.80 14.19 8.62
N GLY A 43 -16.86 13.08 9.36
CA GLY A 43 -17.83 12.88 10.44
C GLY A 43 -18.70 11.63 10.34
N SER A 44 -18.27 10.60 9.61
CA SER A 44 -18.98 9.31 9.62
C SER A 44 -18.97 8.71 11.03
N ALA A 45 -20.13 8.67 11.67
CA ALA A 45 -20.31 7.88 12.90
C ALA A 45 -20.14 6.40 12.55
N VAL A 46 -19.24 5.71 13.25
CA VAL A 46 -19.06 4.28 13.08
C VAL A 46 -20.36 3.58 13.53
N THR A 47 -21.13 3.04 12.59
CA THR A 47 -22.43 2.40 12.86
C THR A 47 -22.32 0.94 13.27
N ARG A 48 -21.11 0.38 13.29
CA ARG A 48 -20.91 -1.02 13.69
C ARG A 48 -21.18 -1.19 15.18
N ASP A 49 -21.90 -2.26 15.53
CA ASP A 49 -22.12 -2.60 16.93
C ASP A 49 -20.77 -2.85 17.62
N ALA A 50 -20.50 -2.06 18.66
CA ALA A 50 -19.32 -2.19 19.51
C ALA A 50 -19.68 -3.01 20.76
N LYS A 51 -19.97 -4.30 20.58
CA LYS A 51 -20.22 -5.19 21.72
C LYS A 51 -18.96 -5.29 22.59
N ARG A 52 -19.08 -5.03 23.89
CA ARG A 52 -18.00 -5.31 24.84
C ARG A 52 -17.78 -6.82 24.89
N LYS A 53 -16.53 -7.24 24.73
CA LYS A 53 -16.15 -8.64 24.88
C LYS A 53 -16.42 -9.08 26.32
N THR A 54 -16.95 -10.28 26.50
CA THR A 54 -17.09 -10.87 27.84
C THR A 54 -15.71 -11.22 28.40
N VAL A 55 -15.62 -11.45 29.71
CA VAL A 55 -14.36 -11.85 30.36
C VAL A 55 -13.84 -13.19 29.79
N GLU A 56 -14.75 -14.10 29.43
CA GLU A 56 -14.41 -15.38 28.81
C GLU A 56 -13.86 -15.20 27.39
N GLU A 57 -14.52 -14.37 26.57
CA GLU A 57 -14.03 -14.03 25.23
C GLU A 57 -12.66 -13.35 25.29
N PHE A 58 -12.43 -12.51 26.30
CA PHE A 58 -11.13 -11.87 26.52
C PHE A 58 -10.03 -12.87 26.86
N LYS A 59 -10.26 -13.77 27.82
CA LYS A 59 -9.30 -14.84 28.18
C LYS A 59 -8.99 -15.76 27.00
N LYS A 60 -10.00 -16.08 26.18
CA LYS A 60 -9.80 -16.86 24.96
C LYS A 60 -8.87 -16.14 23.97
N LEU A 61 -9.05 -14.83 23.81
CA LEU A 61 -8.20 -14.03 22.93
C LEU A 61 -6.75 -13.92 23.43
N GLU A 62 -6.55 -13.82 24.75
CA GLU A 62 -5.20 -13.86 25.33
C GLU A 62 -4.51 -15.18 25.02
N ALA A 63 -5.22 -16.30 25.16
CA ALA A 63 -4.69 -17.62 24.80
C ALA A 63 -4.38 -17.75 23.31
N GLU A 64 -5.26 -17.25 22.43
CA GLU A 64 -5.04 -17.24 20.98
C GLU A 64 -3.84 -16.37 20.57
N LEU A 65 -3.66 -15.22 21.22
CA LEU A 65 -2.56 -14.30 20.93
C LEU A 65 -1.23 -14.91 21.38
N GLU A 66 -1.21 -15.53 22.56
CA GLU A 66 -0.02 -16.23 23.05
C GLU A 66 0.37 -17.42 22.16
N ALA A 67 -0.61 -18.21 21.72
CA ALA A 67 -0.37 -19.27 20.74
C ALA A 67 0.23 -18.73 19.43
N LYS A 68 -0.26 -17.57 18.94
CA LYS A 68 0.30 -16.91 17.76
C LYS A 68 1.72 -16.39 17.99
N ARG A 69 2.01 -15.84 19.18
CA ARG A 69 3.36 -15.40 19.55
C ARG A 69 4.35 -16.57 19.44
N ILE A 70 4.02 -17.70 20.07
CA ILE A 70 4.85 -18.92 20.04
C ILE A 70 5.06 -19.41 18.60
N SER A 71 4.00 -19.45 17.80
CA SER A 71 4.08 -19.89 16.40
C SER A 71 4.97 -18.96 15.56
N ASN A 72 4.85 -17.65 15.74
CA ASN A 72 5.65 -16.67 15.02
C ASN A 72 7.12 -16.71 15.44
N GLU A 73 7.40 -16.91 16.73
CA GLU A 73 8.76 -17.07 17.23
C GLU A 73 9.41 -18.33 16.65
N ALA A 74 8.70 -19.45 16.61
CA ALA A 74 9.19 -20.68 15.99
C ALA A 74 9.47 -20.48 14.49
N ALA A 75 8.56 -19.84 13.75
CA ALA A 75 8.74 -19.53 12.34
C ALA A 75 9.95 -18.58 12.11
N GLY A 76 10.14 -17.59 12.97
CA GLY A 76 11.27 -16.66 12.92
C GLY A 76 12.61 -17.36 13.14
N VAL A 77 12.70 -18.25 14.13
CA VAL A 77 13.91 -19.05 14.39
C VAL A 77 14.23 -19.96 13.19
N GLN A 78 13.21 -20.57 12.58
CA GLN A 78 13.38 -21.38 11.38
C GLN A 78 13.85 -20.55 10.18
N ALA A 79 13.29 -19.36 9.97
CA ALA A 79 13.74 -18.46 8.91
C ALA A 79 15.20 -18.01 9.12
N GLN A 80 15.60 -17.71 10.36
CA GLN A 80 16.98 -17.36 10.69
C GLN A 80 17.96 -18.50 10.41
N SER A 81 17.56 -19.75 10.62
CA SER A 81 18.43 -20.89 10.32
C SER A 81 18.60 -21.10 8.82
N LEU A 82 17.52 -20.94 8.04
CA LEU A 82 17.53 -21.08 6.58
C LEU A 82 18.19 -19.90 5.85
N GLY A 83 18.14 -18.69 6.44
CA GLY A 83 18.71 -17.47 5.85
C GLY A 83 20.23 -17.34 5.97
N LYS A 84 20.92 -18.32 6.59
CA LYS A 84 22.38 -18.31 6.68
C LYS A 84 22.99 -18.71 5.35
N THR A 85 23.50 -17.73 4.61
CA THR A 85 24.34 -17.99 3.44
C THR A 85 25.81 -17.90 3.83
N PRO A 86 26.68 -18.84 3.41
CA PRO A 86 28.12 -18.67 3.56
C PRO A 86 28.58 -17.43 2.77
N PRO A 87 29.67 -16.77 3.21
CA PRO A 87 30.23 -15.64 2.48
C PRO A 87 30.63 -16.06 1.05
N PRO A 88 30.46 -15.18 0.05
CA PRO A 88 30.89 -15.47 -1.31
C PRO A 88 32.40 -15.75 -1.35
N ALA A 89 32.80 -16.71 -2.19
CA ALA A 89 34.21 -17.05 -2.34
C ALA A 89 35.03 -15.81 -2.76
N PRO A 90 36.25 -15.62 -2.21
CA PRO A 90 37.12 -14.53 -2.63
C PRO A 90 37.36 -14.54 -4.14
N ALA A 91 37.38 -13.37 -4.77
CA ALA A 91 37.75 -13.24 -6.17
C ALA A 91 39.17 -13.80 -6.39
N ALA A 92 39.37 -14.59 -7.45
CA ALA A 92 40.71 -15.05 -7.83
C ALA A 92 41.60 -13.84 -8.14
N ALA A 93 42.80 -13.82 -7.57
CA ALA A 93 43.78 -12.77 -7.84
C ALA A 93 44.11 -12.76 -9.34
N GLN A 94 43.95 -11.60 -9.99
CA GLN A 94 44.39 -11.44 -11.37
C GLN A 94 45.93 -11.50 -11.43
N PRO A 95 46.51 -12.15 -12.44
CA PRO A 95 47.96 -12.25 -12.56
C PRO A 95 48.58 -10.86 -12.70
N SER A 96 49.59 -10.56 -11.88
CA SER A 96 50.41 -9.35 -12.03
C SER A 96 51.41 -9.54 -13.16
N ASN A 97 51.43 -8.61 -14.12
CA ASN A 97 52.43 -8.52 -15.18
C ASN A 97 53.82 -8.20 -14.64
#